data_AF-A0AAD9JQ26-F1
#
_entry.id   AF-A0AAD9JQ26-F1
#
_cell.length_a   1.000
_cell.length_b   1.000
_cell.length_c   1.000
_cell.angle_alpha   90.00
_cell.angle_beta   90.00
_cell.angle_gamma   90.00
#
_symmetry.space_group_name_H-M   'P 1'
#
loop_
_entity.id
_entity.type
_entity.pdbx_description
1 polymer ?
#
loop_
_entity_poly.entity_id
_entity_poly.type
_entity_poly.pdbx_seq_one_letter_code
_entity_poly.pdbx_strand_id
1 'polypeptide(L)'
;MDLNTAIEEAVVALNLFLNNKFSEARQRVEPWADRSMYHALCYGTIMYLQATMTFEARDIQMAVTVVKRSLQVCNRFRKKTSMIGSLTPGMKTNYNSYTAEEIHAELCYAECLIERAILSFIQDENLISFVKGSLKIRACQQSYKECVRILERRQWRDADNKVHFESGVRMGNGMFNLVRQDKTTLSNSGHNSDHNSGHTQ
;
A
#
# COMPACT_ATOMS: atom_id res chain seq x y z
N MET A 1 -16.49 1.50 -16.10
CA MET A 1 -15.22 0.89 -16.53
C MET A 1 -15.05 -0.35 -15.69
N ASP A 2 -14.83 -1.49 -16.33
CA ASP A 2 -14.58 -2.76 -15.64
C ASP A 2 -13.17 -2.81 -15.05
N LEU A 3 -12.93 -3.79 -14.17
CA LEU A 3 -11.68 -3.97 -13.45
C LEU A 3 -10.47 -4.22 -14.38
N ASN A 4 -10.62 -5.08 -15.39
CA ASN A 4 -9.52 -5.48 -16.25
C ASN A 4 -9.04 -4.28 -17.09
N THR A 5 -9.98 -3.55 -17.69
CA THR A 5 -9.68 -2.31 -18.42
C THR A 5 -8.96 -1.30 -17.50
N ALA A 6 -9.40 -1.15 -16.25
CA ALA A 6 -8.76 -0.24 -15.31
C ALA A 6 -7.33 -0.66 -14.93
N ILE A 7 -7.06 -1.97 -14.83
CA ILE A 7 -5.71 -2.51 -14.59
C ILE A 7 -4.82 -2.23 -15.80
N GLU A 8 -5.29 -2.53 -17.01
CA GLU A 8 -4.53 -2.31 -18.25
C GLU A 8 -4.18 -0.83 -18.44
N GLU A 9 -5.13 0.08 -18.21
CA GLU A 9 -4.87 1.51 -18.29
C GLU A 9 -3.87 2.00 -17.23
N ALA A 10 -3.94 1.45 -16.01
CA ALA A 10 -2.98 1.75 -14.96
C ALA A 10 -1.57 1.24 -15.30
N VAL A 11 -1.45 0.05 -15.92
CA VAL A 11 -0.16 -0.48 -16.41
C VAL A 11 0.43 0.42 -17.50
N VAL A 12 -0.39 0.89 -18.43
CA VAL A 12 0.05 1.85 -19.47
C VAL A 12 0.52 3.15 -18.84
N ALA A 13 -0.24 3.71 -17.88
CA ALA A 13 0.14 4.93 -17.19
C ALA A 13 1.44 4.77 -16.39
N LEU A 14 1.63 3.63 -15.72
CA LEU A 14 2.86 3.31 -15.01
C LEU A 14 4.05 3.21 -15.98
N ASN A 15 3.87 2.56 -17.13
CA ASN A 15 4.90 2.51 -18.18
C ASN A 15 5.26 3.90 -18.71
N LEU A 16 4.28 4.79 -18.92
CA LEU A 16 4.54 6.18 -19.29
C LEU A 16 5.35 6.89 -18.20
N PHE A 17 4.97 6.74 -16.94
CA PHE A 17 5.69 7.33 -15.81
C PHE A 17 7.14 6.84 -15.75
N LEU A 18 7.37 5.53 -15.85
CA LEU A 18 8.71 4.92 -15.81
C LEU A 18 9.59 5.30 -17.02
N ASN A 19 8.97 5.67 -18.15
CA ASN A 19 9.66 6.23 -19.32
C ASN A 19 9.76 7.77 -19.28
N ASN A 20 9.68 8.38 -18.10
CA ASN A 20 9.78 9.83 -17.86
C ASN A 20 8.68 10.68 -18.53
N LYS A 21 7.60 10.06 -19.01
CA LYS A 21 6.44 10.75 -19.60
C LYS A 21 5.41 11.10 -18.52
N PHE A 22 5.85 11.85 -17.51
CA PHE A 22 5.08 12.13 -16.31
C PHE A 22 3.73 12.83 -16.58
N SER A 23 3.73 13.80 -17.49
CA SER A 23 2.53 14.55 -17.85
C SER A 23 1.50 13.68 -18.58
N GLU A 24 1.94 12.82 -19.49
CA GLU A 24 1.07 11.88 -20.21
C GLU A 24 0.47 10.85 -19.25
N ALA A 25 1.30 10.29 -18.36
CA ALA A 25 0.85 9.36 -17.33
C ALA A 25 -0.25 9.99 -16.47
N ARG A 26 -0.05 11.23 -16.01
CA ARG A 26 -1.00 11.96 -15.17
C ARG A 26 -2.31 12.26 -15.88
N GLN A 27 -2.25 12.83 -17.08
CA GLN A 27 -3.44 13.18 -17.86
C GLN A 27 -4.29 11.95 -18.19
N ARG A 28 -3.67 10.77 -18.30
CA ARG A 28 -4.37 9.51 -18.52
C ARG A 28 -5.20 9.07 -17.31
N VAL A 29 -4.65 9.18 -16.10
CA VAL A 29 -5.27 8.58 -14.90
C VAL A 29 -6.12 9.54 -14.08
N GLU A 30 -5.81 10.84 -14.10
CA GLU A 30 -6.49 11.86 -13.31
C GLU A 30 -8.01 11.94 -13.56
N PRO A 31 -8.53 11.87 -14.81
CA PRO A 31 -9.97 11.94 -15.07
C PRO A 31 -10.79 10.80 -14.43
N TRP A 32 -10.14 9.67 -14.17
CA TRP A 32 -10.76 8.45 -13.67
C TRP A 32 -10.48 8.20 -12.18
N ALA A 33 -9.63 9.02 -11.55
CA ALA A 33 -9.17 8.82 -10.18
C ALA A 33 -10.30 8.79 -9.12
N ASP A 34 -11.47 9.36 -9.42
CA ASP A 34 -12.65 9.29 -8.53
C ASP A 34 -13.53 8.07 -8.71
N ARG A 35 -13.38 7.39 -9.85
CA ARG A 35 -14.34 6.40 -10.36
C ARG A 35 -13.78 4.99 -10.39
N SER A 36 -12.46 4.85 -10.40
CA SER A 36 -11.76 3.57 -10.49
C SER A 36 -10.64 3.47 -9.47
N MET A 37 -10.59 2.36 -8.72
CA MET A 37 -9.61 2.15 -7.65
C MET A 37 -8.16 2.13 -8.17
N TYR A 38 -7.93 1.55 -9.36
CA TYR A 38 -6.60 1.47 -9.97
C TYR A 38 -6.12 2.82 -10.51
N HIS A 39 -7.02 3.62 -11.08
CA HIS A 39 -6.71 4.98 -11.47
C HIS A 39 -6.45 5.88 -10.26
N ALA A 40 -7.23 5.71 -9.20
CA ALA A 40 -7.04 6.42 -7.95
C ALA A 40 -5.68 6.10 -7.33
N LEU A 41 -5.33 4.81 -7.25
CA LEU A 41 -4.03 4.34 -6.80
C LEU A 41 -2.92 4.90 -7.68
N CYS A 42 -2.96 4.67 -9.00
CA CYS A 42 -1.91 5.10 -9.92
C CYS A 42 -1.68 6.61 -9.88
N TYR A 43 -2.76 7.42 -9.88
CA TYR A 43 -2.64 8.87 -9.71
C TYR A 43 -2.02 9.23 -8.35
N GLY A 44 -2.47 8.57 -7.28
CA GLY A 44 -1.88 8.70 -5.94
C GLY A 44 -0.38 8.42 -5.92
N THR A 45 0.05 7.29 -6.49
CA THR A 45 1.44 6.87 -6.61
C THR A 45 2.29 7.86 -7.39
N ILE A 46 1.80 8.36 -8.53
CA ILE A 46 2.51 9.37 -9.33
C ILE A 46 2.75 10.65 -8.51
N MET A 47 1.72 11.14 -7.81
CA MET A 47 1.84 12.34 -6.98
C MET A 47 2.71 12.11 -5.76
N TYR A 48 2.61 10.93 -5.14
CA TYR A 48 3.47 10.49 -4.04
C TYR A 48 4.95 10.48 -4.47
N LEU A 49 5.25 9.84 -5.59
CA LEU A 49 6.62 9.77 -6.11
C LEU A 49 7.16 11.17 -6.42
N GLN A 50 6.36 12.03 -7.06
CA GLN A 50 6.76 13.42 -7.28
C GLN A 50 7.12 14.11 -5.95
N ALA A 51 6.23 14.04 -4.94
CA ALA A 51 6.49 14.65 -3.65
C ALA A 51 7.75 14.12 -2.95
N THR A 52 8.03 12.82 -3.06
CA THR A 52 9.25 12.22 -2.49
C THR A 52 10.52 12.52 -3.28
N MET A 53 10.41 12.87 -4.57
CA MET A 53 11.57 13.22 -5.40
C MET A 53 11.91 14.70 -5.30
N THR A 54 10.91 15.58 -5.27
CA THR A 54 11.11 17.03 -5.23
C THR A 54 11.29 17.54 -3.80
N PHE A 55 10.72 16.86 -2.80
CA PHE A 55 10.63 17.32 -1.41
C PHE A 55 10.02 18.73 -1.26
N GLU A 56 9.30 19.22 -2.27
CA GLU A 56 8.67 20.54 -2.21
C GLU A 56 7.39 20.48 -1.38
N ALA A 57 7.22 21.43 -0.45
CA ALA A 57 6.05 21.48 0.43
C ALA A 57 4.73 21.50 -0.35
N ARG A 58 4.69 22.17 -1.51
CA ARG A 58 3.52 22.19 -2.39
C ARG A 58 3.17 20.80 -2.91
N ASP A 59 4.17 20.07 -3.39
CA ASP A 59 3.99 18.72 -3.95
C ASP A 59 3.58 17.73 -2.86
N ILE A 60 4.18 17.82 -1.68
CA ILE A 60 3.83 16.99 -0.52
C ILE A 60 2.36 17.20 -0.12
N GLN A 61 1.90 18.44 -0.01
CA GLN A 61 0.51 18.73 0.37
C GLN A 61 -0.49 18.25 -0.69
N MET A 62 -0.13 18.39 -1.96
CA MET A 62 -0.93 17.88 -3.07
C MET A 62 -1.00 16.34 -3.04
N ALA A 63 0.13 15.65 -2.89
CA ALA A 63 0.18 14.20 -2.76
C ALA A 63 -0.63 13.69 -1.56
N VAL A 64 -0.51 14.34 -0.40
CA VAL A 64 -1.30 14.01 0.80
C VAL A 64 -2.80 14.10 0.50
N THR A 65 -3.22 15.11 -0.24
CA THR A 65 -4.63 15.32 -0.60
C THR A 65 -5.11 14.24 -1.58
N VAL A 66 -4.33 13.97 -2.62
CA VAL A 66 -4.66 12.95 -3.62
C VAL A 66 -4.71 11.56 -2.99
N VAL A 67 -3.68 11.15 -2.24
CA VAL A 67 -3.64 9.81 -1.61
C VAL A 67 -4.78 9.63 -0.60
N LYS A 68 -5.18 10.68 0.14
CA LYS A 68 -6.40 10.64 0.98
C LYS A 68 -7.65 10.35 0.17
N ARG A 69 -7.80 11.00 -1.00
CA ARG A 69 -8.92 10.80 -1.90
C ARG A 69 -8.91 9.37 -2.47
N SER A 70 -7.74 8.88 -2.88
CA SER A 70 -7.56 7.50 -3.36
C SER A 70 -7.97 6.47 -2.31
N LEU A 71 -7.59 6.68 -1.04
CA LEU A 71 -8.06 5.84 0.07
C LEU A 71 -9.59 5.81 0.17
N GLN A 72 -10.26 6.95 0.02
CA GLN A 72 -11.72 7.01 0.06
C GLN A 72 -12.35 6.26 -1.12
N VAL A 73 -11.78 6.39 -2.31
CA VAL A 73 -12.24 5.68 -3.50
C VAL A 73 -12.09 4.18 -3.30
N CYS A 74 -10.89 3.68 -2.96
CA CYS A 74 -10.66 2.26 -2.69
C CYS A 74 -11.61 1.74 -1.60
N ASN A 75 -11.83 2.49 -0.52
CA ASN A 75 -12.73 2.08 0.56
C ASN A 75 -14.21 1.96 0.15
N ARG A 76 -14.65 2.61 -0.94
CA ARG A 76 -16.02 2.41 -1.48
C ARG A 76 -16.19 1.05 -2.14
N PHE A 77 -15.13 0.53 -2.76
CA PHE A 77 -15.12 -0.77 -3.44
C PHE A 77 -14.75 -1.93 -2.51
N ARG A 78 -14.14 -1.64 -1.35
CA ARG A 78 -13.84 -2.65 -0.34
C ARG A 78 -15.11 -3.32 0.18
N LYS A 79 -14.97 -4.59 0.53
CA LYS A 79 -16.04 -5.33 1.16
C LYS A 79 -16.39 -4.69 2.49
N LYS A 80 -17.60 -4.17 2.60
CA LYS A 80 -18.16 -3.70 3.87
C LYS A 80 -18.52 -4.93 4.69
N THR A 81 -17.54 -5.51 5.39
CA THR A 81 -17.82 -6.52 6.40
C THR A 81 -18.83 -5.92 7.36
N SER A 82 -20.07 -6.42 7.33
CA SER A 82 -21.11 -5.98 8.24
C SER A 82 -20.53 -6.10 9.65
N MET A 83 -20.47 -5.01 10.40
CA MET A 83 -19.83 -4.95 11.73
C MET A 83 -20.44 -5.96 12.73
N ILE A 84 -21.54 -6.61 12.38
CA ILE A 84 -22.18 -7.70 13.11
C ILE A 84 -21.39 -9.02 12.99
N GLY A 85 -20.68 -9.28 11.88
CA GLY A 85 -19.93 -10.52 11.64
C GLY A 85 -18.54 -10.56 12.28
N SER A 86 -17.94 -9.40 12.60
CA SER A 86 -16.62 -9.31 13.26
C SER A 86 -16.70 -9.41 14.79
N LEU A 87 -17.90 -9.36 15.37
CA LEU A 87 -18.14 -9.42 16.81
C LEU A 87 -18.38 -10.84 17.33
N THR A 88 -18.40 -11.85 16.45
CA THR A 88 -18.52 -13.26 16.84
C THR A 88 -17.14 -13.93 16.79
N PRO A 89 -16.50 -14.20 17.94
CA PRO A 89 -15.26 -14.96 17.98
C PRO A 89 -15.50 -16.35 17.37
N GLY A 90 -14.74 -16.69 16.32
CA GLY A 90 -14.77 -18.03 15.69
C GLY A 90 -15.46 -18.12 14.33
N MET A 91 -16.07 -17.05 13.81
CA MET A 91 -16.61 -17.06 12.44
C MET A 91 -15.44 -17.02 11.43
N LYS A 92 -15.21 -18.12 10.71
CA LYS A 92 -14.19 -18.15 9.64
C LYS A 92 -14.64 -17.25 8.49
N THR A 93 -13.88 -16.19 8.19
CA THR A 93 -14.10 -15.34 7.02
C THR A 93 -14.09 -16.19 5.74
N ASN A 94 -15.20 -16.20 5.02
CA ASN A 94 -15.29 -16.90 3.74
C ASN A 94 -14.74 -16.01 2.61
N TYR A 95 -13.44 -16.11 2.34
CA TYR A 95 -12.76 -15.34 1.28
C TYR A 95 -13.25 -15.66 -0.14
N ASN A 96 -13.89 -16.82 -0.36
CA ASN A 96 -14.47 -17.14 -1.67
C ASN A 96 -15.72 -16.31 -1.98
N SER A 97 -16.33 -15.68 -0.97
CA SER A 97 -17.46 -14.77 -1.16
C SER A 97 -17.06 -13.37 -1.63
N TYR A 98 -15.76 -13.10 -1.78
CA TYR A 98 -15.28 -11.81 -2.27
C TYR A 98 -15.27 -11.80 -3.80
N THR A 99 -15.79 -10.71 -4.36
CA THR A 99 -15.66 -10.39 -5.79
C THR A 99 -14.21 -10.03 -6.12
N ALA A 100 -13.85 -10.07 -7.41
CA ALA A 100 -12.51 -9.63 -7.84
C ALA A 100 -12.29 -8.15 -7.47
N GLU A 101 -13.26 -7.29 -7.73
CA GLU A 101 -13.17 -5.86 -7.40
C GLU A 101 -12.94 -5.61 -5.91
N GLU A 102 -13.65 -6.31 -5.02
CA GLU A 102 -13.46 -6.15 -3.57
C GLU A 102 -12.04 -6.55 -3.12
N ILE A 103 -11.47 -7.59 -3.72
CA ILE A 103 -10.12 -8.07 -3.37
C ILE A 103 -9.05 -7.08 -3.85
N HIS A 104 -9.18 -6.62 -5.09
CA HIS A 104 -8.29 -5.60 -5.62
C HIS A 104 -8.42 -4.28 -4.86
N ALA A 105 -9.62 -3.95 -4.36
CA ALA A 105 -9.82 -2.79 -3.51
C ALA A 105 -9.13 -2.92 -2.14
N GLU A 106 -9.09 -4.11 -1.54
CA GLU A 106 -8.29 -4.37 -0.32
C GLU A 106 -6.80 -4.09 -0.55
N LEU A 107 -6.26 -4.57 -1.68
CA LEU A 107 -4.87 -4.34 -2.05
C LEU A 107 -4.56 -2.87 -2.35
N CYS A 108 -5.35 -2.22 -3.23
CA CYS A 108 -5.15 -0.82 -3.59
C CYS A 108 -5.25 0.10 -2.36
N TYR A 109 -6.16 -0.23 -1.43
CA TYR A 109 -6.27 0.48 -0.16
C TYR A 109 -5.02 0.31 0.72
N ALA A 110 -4.48 -0.91 0.80
CA ALA A 110 -3.26 -1.19 1.54
C ALA A 110 -2.04 -0.43 0.97
N GLU A 111 -1.91 -0.36 -0.35
CA GLU A 111 -0.86 0.41 -1.04
C GLU A 111 -0.98 1.91 -0.78
N CYS A 112 -2.18 2.48 -0.95
CA CYS A 112 -2.44 3.89 -0.62
C CYS A 112 -2.15 4.20 0.87
N LEU A 113 -2.38 3.25 1.78
CA LEU A 113 -2.06 3.44 3.19
C LEU A 113 -0.54 3.54 3.41
N ILE A 114 0.27 2.78 2.67
CA ILE A 114 1.74 2.85 2.73
C ILE A 114 2.20 4.22 2.26
N GLU A 115 1.75 4.67 1.08
CA GLU A 115 2.06 6.00 0.55
C GLU A 115 1.69 7.08 1.57
N ARG A 116 0.50 6.97 2.17
CA ARG A 116 0.03 7.91 3.20
C ARG A 116 0.89 7.89 4.46
N ALA A 117 1.40 6.73 4.85
CA ALA A 117 2.30 6.58 5.99
C ALA A 117 3.63 7.29 5.70
N ILE A 118 4.22 7.05 4.54
CA ILE A 118 5.47 7.67 4.10
C ILE A 118 5.30 9.20 4.00
N LEU A 119 4.23 9.66 3.36
CA LEU A 119 3.91 11.08 3.27
C LEU A 119 3.74 11.74 4.65
N SER A 120 3.30 11.00 5.67
CA SER A 120 3.17 11.53 7.02
C SER A 120 4.54 11.78 7.67
N PHE A 121 5.60 11.05 7.29
CA PHE A 121 6.95 11.30 7.80
C PHE A 121 7.61 12.50 7.13
N ILE A 122 7.36 12.72 5.84
CA ILE A 122 7.99 13.82 5.09
C ILE A 122 7.23 15.16 5.24
N GLN A 123 5.95 15.12 5.67
CA GLN A 123 5.12 16.31 5.77
C GLN A 123 5.59 17.28 6.86
N ASP A 124 6.06 16.77 8.01
CA ASP A 124 6.60 17.57 9.11
C ASP A 124 7.63 16.75 9.89
N GLU A 125 8.72 17.35 10.37
CA GLU A 125 9.76 16.69 11.18
C GLU A 125 9.43 16.65 12.69
N ASN A 126 8.14 16.56 13.06
CA ASN A 126 7.74 16.55 14.47
C ASN A 126 7.39 15.15 14.98
N LEU A 127 7.50 14.94 16.30
CA LEU A 127 7.22 13.64 16.93
C LEU A 127 5.79 13.14 16.64
N ILE A 128 4.84 14.05 16.41
CA ILE A 128 3.44 13.74 16.08
C ILE A 128 3.35 13.10 14.69
N SER A 129 4.12 13.57 13.71
CA SER A 129 4.18 13.01 12.36
C SER A 129 4.74 11.59 12.38
N PHE A 130 5.77 11.36 13.21
CA PHE A 130 6.36 10.03 13.43
C PHE A 130 5.38 9.04 14.07
N VAL A 131 4.63 9.46 15.09
CA VAL A 131 3.58 8.64 15.71
C VAL A 131 2.45 8.32 14.71
N LYS A 132 1.97 9.33 13.98
CA LYS A 132 0.94 9.15 12.94
C LYS A 132 1.41 8.20 11.84
N GLY A 133 2.65 8.35 11.36
CA GLY A 133 3.26 7.46 10.37
C GLY A 133 3.38 6.03 10.89
N SER A 134 3.86 5.85 12.12
CA SER A 134 4.00 4.54 12.76
C SER A 134 2.67 3.81 12.95
N LEU A 135 1.62 4.51 13.38
CA LEU A 135 0.27 3.94 13.48
C LEU A 135 -0.26 3.50 12.11
N LYS A 136 0.00 4.31 11.07
CA LYS A 136 -0.38 3.96 9.70
C LYS A 136 0.37 2.73 9.21
N ILE A 137 1.68 2.61 9.45
CA ILE A 137 2.47 1.43 9.10
C ILE A 137 1.86 0.17 9.72
N ARG A 138 1.44 0.20 10.99
CA ARG A 138 0.75 -0.94 11.64
C ARG A 138 -0.55 -1.30 10.92
N ALA A 139 -1.35 -0.30 10.56
CA ALA A 139 -2.58 -0.51 9.78
C ALA A 139 -2.30 -1.07 8.37
N CYS A 140 -1.23 -0.63 7.72
CA CYS A 140 -0.78 -1.17 6.43
C CYS A 140 -0.43 -2.65 6.58
N GLN A 141 0.39 -3.00 7.57
CA GLN A 141 0.82 -4.37 7.80
C GLN A 141 -0.38 -5.30 8.08
N GLN A 142 -1.37 -4.82 8.84
CA GLN A 142 -2.60 -5.59 9.07
C GLN A 142 -3.40 -5.80 7.78
N SER A 143 -3.50 -4.76 6.94
CA SER A 143 -4.21 -4.84 5.65
C SER A 143 -3.50 -5.80 4.68
N TYR A 144 -2.17 -5.77 4.62
CA TYR A 144 -1.40 -6.73 3.82
C TYR A 144 -1.48 -8.16 4.33
N LYS A 145 -1.50 -8.37 5.66
CA LYS A 145 -1.75 -9.71 6.22
C LYS A 145 -3.10 -10.26 5.80
N GLU A 146 -4.12 -9.41 5.71
CA GLU A 146 -5.42 -9.81 5.19
C GLU A 146 -5.34 -10.18 3.71
N CYS A 147 -4.63 -9.39 2.89
CA CYS A 147 -4.43 -9.70 1.47
C CYS A 147 -3.66 -11.03 1.27
N VAL A 148 -2.67 -11.34 2.11
CA VAL A 148 -1.98 -12.64 2.12
C VAL A 148 -2.95 -13.78 2.46
N ARG A 149 -3.81 -13.61 3.48
CA ARG A 149 -4.84 -14.63 3.82
C ARG A 149 -5.81 -14.86 2.67
N ILE A 150 -6.22 -13.80 1.96
CA ILE A 150 -7.06 -13.89 0.76
C ILE A 150 -6.32 -14.71 -0.30
N LEU A 151 -5.06 -14.40 -0.57
CA LEU A 151 -4.24 -15.11 -1.56
C LEU A 151 -4.15 -16.61 -1.27
N GLU A 152 -3.90 -16.98 -0.02
CA GLU A 152 -3.69 -18.38 0.40
C GLU A 152 -5.00 -19.19 0.52
N ARG A 153 -6.10 -18.56 0.93
CA ARG A 153 -7.33 -19.28 1.32
C ARG A 153 -8.44 -19.23 0.27
N ARG A 154 -8.33 -18.34 -0.72
CA ARG A 154 -9.31 -18.22 -1.80
C ARG A 154 -9.04 -19.23 -2.91
N GLN A 155 -10.11 -19.79 -3.47
CA GLN A 155 -10.07 -20.57 -4.70
C GLN A 155 -10.10 -19.61 -5.90
N TRP A 156 -8.98 -19.53 -6.62
CA TRP A 156 -8.83 -18.64 -7.76
C TRP A 156 -9.38 -19.30 -9.02
N ARG A 157 -10.46 -18.74 -9.57
CA ARG A 157 -11.06 -19.20 -10.85
C ARG A 157 -10.55 -18.42 -12.06
N ASP A 158 -10.05 -17.21 -11.81
CA ASP A 158 -9.56 -16.27 -12.82
C ASP A 158 -8.06 -16.09 -12.61
N ALA A 159 -7.27 -16.54 -13.58
CA ALA A 159 -5.82 -16.55 -13.52
C ALA A 159 -5.21 -15.15 -13.68
N ASP A 160 -5.83 -14.30 -14.49
CA ASP A 160 -5.29 -12.97 -14.82
C ASP A 160 -5.44 -12.03 -13.62
N ASN A 161 -6.64 -12.03 -13.00
CA ASN A 161 -6.88 -11.28 -11.76
C ASN A 161 -6.00 -11.79 -10.61
N LYS A 162 -5.76 -13.11 -10.53
CA LYS A 162 -4.85 -13.67 -9.53
C LYS A 162 -3.44 -13.12 -9.70
N VAL A 163 -2.91 -13.07 -10.92
CA VAL A 163 -1.54 -12.62 -11.20
C VAL A 163 -1.32 -11.19 -10.69
N HIS A 164 -2.22 -10.26 -11.01
CA HIS A 164 -2.09 -8.87 -10.61
C HIS A 164 -2.23 -8.66 -9.10
N PHE A 165 -3.15 -9.40 -8.46
CA PHE A 165 -3.29 -9.35 -7.01
C PHE A 165 -2.06 -9.96 -6.32
N GLU A 166 -1.63 -11.15 -6.75
CA GLU A 166 -0.49 -11.86 -6.19
C GLU A 166 0.79 -11.04 -6.28
N SER A 167 1.03 -10.34 -7.41
CA SER A 167 2.20 -9.47 -7.55
C SER A 167 2.21 -8.35 -6.51
N GLY A 168 1.09 -7.64 -6.31
CA GLY A 168 1.01 -6.55 -5.33
C GLY A 168 1.12 -7.05 -3.89
N VAL A 169 0.48 -8.18 -3.57
CA VAL A 169 0.58 -8.79 -2.23
C VAL A 169 2.01 -9.23 -1.91
N ARG A 170 2.69 -9.89 -2.85
CA ARG A 170 4.08 -10.31 -2.66
C ARG A 170 5.02 -9.12 -2.56
N MET A 171 4.82 -8.08 -3.37
CA MET A 171 5.60 -6.84 -3.31
C MET A 171 5.52 -6.19 -1.92
N GLY A 172 4.30 -5.93 -1.41
CA GLY A 172 4.15 -5.30 -0.10
C GLY A 172 4.60 -6.18 1.06
N ASN A 173 4.35 -7.49 1.02
CA ASN A 173 4.86 -8.43 2.02
C ASN A 173 6.40 -8.47 2.01
N GLY A 174 7.01 -8.43 0.82
CA GLY A 174 8.46 -8.32 0.63
C GLY A 174 9.03 -7.06 1.28
N MET A 175 8.42 -5.90 1.04
CA MET A 175 8.81 -4.63 1.66
C MET A 175 8.81 -4.71 3.18
N PHE A 176 7.74 -5.24 3.80
CA PHE A 176 7.68 -5.41 5.25
C PHE A 176 8.67 -6.45 5.80
N ASN A 177 9.08 -7.43 4.99
CA ASN A 177 10.11 -8.39 5.36
C ASN A 177 11.49 -7.73 5.40
N LEU A 178 11.82 -6.91 4.41
CA LEU A 178 13.09 -6.18 4.35
C LEU A 178 13.23 -5.20 5.52
N VAL A 179 12.22 -4.37 5.77
CA VAL A 179 12.22 -3.41 6.90
C VAL A 179 12.39 -4.13 8.25
N ARG A 180 11.93 -5.37 8.37
CA ARG A 180 12.11 -6.17 9.58
C ARG A 180 13.49 -6.79 9.68
N GLN A 181 14.03 -7.31 8.57
CA GLN A 181 15.38 -7.86 8.55
C GLN A 181 16.42 -6.83 8.97
N ASP A 182 16.27 -5.58 8.52
CA ASP A 182 17.17 -4.49 8.90
C ASP A 182 17.19 -4.23 10.43
N LYS A 183 16.02 -4.32 11.09
CA LYS A 183 15.93 -4.25 12.56
C LYS A 183 16.60 -5.43 13.26
N THR A 184 16.51 -6.63 12.71
CA THR A 184 17.15 -7.82 13.27
C THR A 184 18.67 -7.76 13.11
N THR A 185 19.16 -7.25 11.98
CA THR A 185 20.59 -7.05 11.74
C THR A 185 21.18 -5.98 12.66
N LEU A 186 20.50 -4.85 12.86
CA LEU A 186 20.90 -3.78 13.79
C LEU A 186 20.87 -4.23 15.27
N SER A 187 19.90 -5.07 15.64
CA SER A 187 19.83 -5.66 16.99
C SER A 187 20.97 -6.65 17.25
N ASN A 188 21.41 -7.39 16.23
CA ASN A 188 22.52 -8.34 16.36
C ASN A 188 23.90 -7.65 16.32
N SER A 189 24.04 -6.51 15.63
CA SER A 189 25.29 -5.74 15.63
C SER A 189 25.54 -5.01 16.95
N GLY A 190 24.50 -4.67 17.71
CA GLY A 190 24.64 -4.06 19.04
C GLY A 190 25.01 -5.05 20.16
N HIS A 191 24.89 -6.37 19.93
CA HIS A 191 25.26 -7.39 20.91
C HIS A 191 26.71 -7.86 20.78
N ASN A 192 27.37 -7.57 19.65
CA ASN A 192 28.75 -8.02 19.39
C ASN A 192 29.82 -6.98 19.76
N SER A 193 29.44 -5.78 20.18
CA SER A 193 30.37 -4.72 20.61
C SER A 193 30.68 -4.71 22.11
N ASP A 194 29.91 -5.42 22.94
CA ASP A 194 30.05 -5.37 24.41
C ASP A 194 30.91 -6.51 25.00
N HIS A 195 31.48 -7.38 24.17
CA HIS A 195 32.24 -8.55 24.64
C HIS A 195 33.77 -8.49 24.49
N ASN A 196 34.36 -7.34 24.13
CA ASN A 196 35.82 -7.24 23.96
C ASN A 196 36.53 -6.22 24.87
N SER A 197 35.94 -5.82 26.00
CA SER A 197 36.62 -5.00 27.01
C SER A 197 36.61 -5.70 28.37
N GLY A 198 37.49 -6.68 28.54
CA GLY A 198 37.71 -7.27 29.85
C GLY A 198 38.45 -8.59 29.84
N HIS A 199 39.75 -8.57 29.51
CA HIS A 199 40.75 -9.46 30.13
C HIS A 199 42.17 -9.01 29.75
N THR A 200 42.69 -8.05 30.53
CA THR A 200 44.12 -7.91 30.79
C THR A 200 44.27 -7.43 32.22
N GLN A 201 44.42 -8.39 33.13
CA GLN A 201 45.36 -8.36 34.26
C GLN A 201 45.35 -9.74 34.92
#